data_AF-A0A0D0ALB9-F1
#
_entry.id   AF-A0A0D0ALB9-F1
#
_cell.length_a   1.000
_cell.length_b   1.000
_cell.length_c   1.000
_cell.angle_alpha   90.00
_cell.angle_beta   90.00
_cell.angle_gamma   90.00
#
_symmetry.space_group_name_H-M   'P 1'
#
loop_
_entity.id
_entity.type
_entity.pdbx_description
1 polymer ?
#
loop_
_entity_poly.entity_id
_entity_poly.type
_entity_poly.pdbx_seq_one_letter_code
_entity_poly.pdbx_strand_id
1 'polypeptide(L)'
;MGRRRKLSPERREARRQTKNVFIRHVGHERNKARRRWRQRQGAQDATLNAFETLEEILSRTYTGGSRHHNGCLARVGAVLQDVDARGWSIVRPEFLEQVSEATALLNDAEALSTSVAILDGPCTAYLKTECSRLLHTARLWLAAEEQILSLMDQEPGALEHALFNDGLVWQHV
;
A
#
# COMPACT_ATOMS: atom_id res chain seq x y z
N MET A 1 33.29 -16.95 -35.52
CA MET A 1 31.89 -16.84 -36.00
C MET A 1 31.25 -18.23 -36.05
N GLY A 2 30.62 -18.69 -34.97
CA GLY A 2 30.01 -20.02 -34.90
C GLY A 2 28.63 -20.07 -35.57
N ARG A 3 28.50 -20.83 -36.68
CA ARG A 3 27.22 -21.05 -37.38
C ARG A 3 26.24 -21.82 -36.49
N ARG A 4 25.17 -21.18 -36.02
CA ARG A 4 24.03 -21.88 -35.37
C ARG A 4 23.34 -22.79 -36.39
N ARG A 5 23.52 -24.11 -36.24
CA ARG A 5 22.80 -25.12 -37.05
C ARG A 5 21.29 -24.99 -36.81
N LYS A 6 20.51 -24.74 -37.87
CA LYS A 6 19.04 -24.72 -37.82
C LYS A 6 18.54 -26.14 -37.51
N LEU A 7 17.75 -26.28 -36.45
CA LEU A 7 17.12 -27.56 -36.07
C LEU A 7 16.14 -28.03 -37.16
N SER A 8 16.21 -29.31 -37.51
CA SER A 8 15.30 -29.96 -38.46
C SER A 8 13.84 -29.88 -37.99
N PRO A 9 12.86 -29.92 -38.91
CA PRO A 9 11.44 -29.88 -38.58
C PRO A 9 11.02 -30.92 -37.52
N GLU A 10 11.48 -32.17 -37.66
CA GLU A 10 11.23 -33.26 -36.72
C GLU A 10 11.72 -32.96 -35.30
N ARG A 11 12.91 -32.35 -35.16
CA ARG A 11 13.45 -31.95 -33.85
C ARG A 11 12.67 -30.78 -33.24
N ARG A 12 12.03 -29.94 -34.04
CA ARG A 12 11.14 -28.87 -33.54
C ARG A 12 9.82 -29.44 -33.04
N GLU A 13 9.29 -30.44 -33.73
CA GLU A 13 8.05 -31.11 -33.38
C GLU A 13 8.19 -31.92 -32.09
N ALA A 14 9.25 -32.71 -31.96
CA ALA A 14 9.58 -33.44 -30.73
C ALA A 14 9.70 -32.48 -29.52
N ARG A 15 10.40 -31.34 -29.67
CA ARG A 15 10.51 -30.32 -28.62
C ARG A 15 9.17 -29.69 -28.24
N ARG A 16 8.27 -29.47 -29.20
CA ARG A 16 6.92 -28.95 -28.92
C ARG A 16 6.10 -29.96 -28.13
N GLN A 17 6.16 -31.24 -28.49
CA GLN A 17 5.46 -32.30 -27.76
C GLN A 17 5.95 -32.43 -26.32
N THR A 18 7.26 -32.44 -26.08
CA THR A 18 7.83 -32.47 -24.71
C THR A 18 7.43 -31.23 -23.91
N LYS A 19 7.45 -30.05 -24.53
CA LYS A 19 7.00 -28.81 -23.89
C LYS A 19 5.53 -28.86 -23.49
N ASN A 20 4.67 -29.42 -24.34
CA ASN A 20 3.24 -29.56 -24.07
C ASN A 20 2.98 -30.54 -22.91
N VAL A 21 3.71 -31.65 -22.84
CA VAL A 21 3.64 -32.61 -21.73
C VAL A 21 4.09 -31.96 -20.42
N PHE A 22 5.20 -31.20 -20.45
CA PHE A 22 5.69 -30.45 -19.29
C PHE A 22 4.68 -29.42 -18.79
N ILE A 23 4.10 -28.62 -19.69
CA ILE A 23 3.06 -27.64 -19.34
C ILE A 23 1.85 -28.32 -18.70
N ARG A 24 1.41 -29.46 -19.26
CA ARG A 24 0.28 -30.23 -18.73
C ARG A 24 0.57 -30.80 -17.33
N HIS A 25 1.78 -31.30 -17.11
CA HIS A 25 2.25 -31.79 -15.81
C HIS A 25 2.32 -30.65 -14.76
N VAL A 26 2.91 -29.51 -15.11
CA VAL A 26 2.94 -28.32 -14.25
C VAL A 26 1.53 -27.84 -13.90
N GLY A 27 0.61 -27.85 -14.87
CA GLY A 27 -0.80 -27.55 -14.64
C GLY A 27 -1.47 -28.53 -13.68
N HIS A 28 -1.18 -29.83 -13.79
CA HIS A 28 -1.73 -30.86 -12.92
C HIS A 28 -1.20 -30.76 -11.48
N GLU A 29 0.10 -30.52 -11.30
CA GLU A 29 0.69 -30.32 -9.97
C GLU A 29 0.20 -29.02 -9.31
N ARG A 30 -0.01 -27.94 -10.08
CA ARG A 30 -0.71 -26.74 -9.60
C ARG A 30 -2.13 -27.06 -9.12
N ASN A 31 -2.88 -27.88 -9.83
CA ASN A 31 -4.23 -28.28 -9.43
C ASN A 31 -4.23 -29.17 -8.18
N LYS A 32 -3.26 -30.08 -8.02
CA LYS A 32 -3.09 -30.86 -6.78
C LYS A 32 -2.67 -29.98 -5.60
N ALA A 33 -1.80 -29.00 -5.82
CA ALA A 33 -1.44 -28.01 -4.79
C ALA A 33 -2.67 -27.20 -4.37
N ARG A 34 -3.50 -26.76 -5.32
CA ARG A 34 -4.79 -26.08 -5.07
C ARG A 34 -5.79 -26.96 -4.32
N ARG A 35 -5.90 -28.26 -4.64
CA ARG A 35 -6.77 -29.20 -3.89
C ARG A 35 -6.29 -29.40 -2.45
N ARG A 36 -4.98 -29.55 -2.24
CA ARG A 36 -4.37 -29.62 -0.90
C ARG A 36 -4.53 -28.30 -0.13
N TRP A 37 -4.50 -27.17 -0.82
CA TRP A 37 -4.76 -25.82 -0.30
C TRP A 37 -6.22 -25.62 0.15
N ARG A 38 -7.20 -26.20 -0.57
CA ARG A 38 -8.63 -26.16 -0.19
C ARG A 38 -9.01 -27.06 1.00
N GLN A 39 -8.18 -28.02 1.40
CA GLN A 39 -8.48 -28.96 2.49
C GLN A 39 -8.02 -28.50 3.88
N ARG A 40 -7.36 -27.34 4.02
CA ARG A 40 -6.81 -26.81 5.30
C ARG A 40 -7.57 -25.58 5.85
N GLN A 41 -8.89 -25.48 5.59
CA GLN A 41 -9.76 -24.30 5.77
C GLN A 41 -9.93 -23.75 7.21
N GLY A 42 -8.90 -23.07 7.73
CA GLY A 42 -9.08 -22.09 8.82
C GLY A 42 -8.46 -20.72 8.50
N ALA A 43 -7.50 -20.68 7.57
CA ALA A 43 -6.65 -19.51 7.34
C ALA A 43 -6.92 -18.77 6.00
N GLN A 44 -7.80 -19.27 5.12
CA GLN A 44 -7.98 -18.69 3.78
C GLN A 44 -8.92 -17.48 3.77
N ASP A 45 -10.11 -17.61 4.35
CA ASP A 45 -11.11 -16.53 4.33
C ASP A 45 -10.68 -15.37 5.22
N ALA A 46 -10.10 -15.64 6.40
CA ALA A 46 -9.55 -14.60 7.27
C ALA A 46 -8.37 -13.85 6.62
N THR A 47 -7.50 -14.55 5.88
CA THR A 47 -6.37 -13.92 5.18
C THR A 47 -6.85 -13.12 3.97
N LEU A 48 -7.85 -13.62 3.22
CA LEU A 48 -8.45 -12.89 2.09
C LEU A 48 -9.17 -11.63 2.56
N ASN A 49 -10.01 -11.74 3.59
CA ASN A 49 -10.67 -10.59 4.20
C ASN A 49 -9.62 -9.57 4.68
N ALA A 50 -8.53 -10.02 5.31
CA ALA A 50 -7.48 -9.11 5.75
C ALA A 50 -6.73 -8.42 4.60
N PHE A 51 -6.60 -9.06 3.42
CA PHE A 51 -6.09 -8.39 2.22
C PHE A 51 -7.07 -7.35 1.69
N GLU A 52 -8.36 -7.66 1.62
CA GLU A 52 -9.40 -6.72 1.18
C GLU A 52 -9.45 -5.50 2.11
N THR A 53 -9.43 -5.72 3.43
CA THR A 53 -9.35 -4.64 4.43
C THR A 53 -8.06 -3.84 4.30
N LEU A 54 -6.91 -4.48 4.05
CA LEU A 54 -5.65 -3.78 3.82
C LEU A 54 -5.75 -2.83 2.61
N GLU A 55 -6.27 -3.31 1.49
CA GLU A 55 -6.42 -2.51 0.26
C GLU A 55 -7.41 -1.35 0.46
N GLU A 56 -8.53 -1.60 1.15
CA GLU A 56 -9.50 -0.56 1.51
C GLU A 56 -8.86 0.54 2.36
N ILE A 57 -8.13 0.18 3.43
CA ILE A 57 -7.49 1.17 4.29
C ILE A 57 -6.39 1.93 3.51
N LEU A 58 -5.57 1.24 2.71
CA LEU A 58 -4.54 1.90 1.89
C LEU A 58 -5.13 2.90 0.90
N SER A 59 -6.29 2.58 0.29
CA SER A 59 -6.97 3.45 -0.68
C SER A 59 -7.46 4.77 -0.07
N ARG A 60 -7.69 4.80 1.25
CA ARG A 60 -8.11 6.00 1.98
C ARG A 60 -6.94 6.94 2.26
N THR A 61 -5.70 6.48 2.17
CA THR A 61 -4.50 7.33 2.36
C THR A 61 -4.18 8.15 1.11
N TYR A 62 -3.63 9.37 1.28
CA TYR A 62 -3.20 10.19 0.14
C TYR A 62 -2.05 9.57 -0.68
N THR A 63 -1.38 8.53 -0.17
CA THR A 63 -0.37 7.78 -0.93
C THR A 63 -0.99 6.69 -1.81
N GLY A 64 -2.23 6.27 -1.56
CA GLY A 64 -2.91 5.21 -2.31
C GLY A 64 -2.11 3.91 -2.39
N GLY A 65 -1.26 3.62 -1.41
CA GLY A 65 -0.33 2.48 -1.43
C GLY A 65 0.94 2.68 -2.26
N SER A 66 1.18 3.88 -2.80
CA SER A 66 2.44 4.26 -3.45
C SER A 66 3.61 4.19 -2.48
N ARG A 67 4.75 3.70 -2.97
CA ARG A 67 6.04 3.72 -2.23
C ARG A 67 6.68 5.11 -2.17
N HIS A 68 6.11 6.08 -2.86
CA HIS A 68 6.63 7.44 -2.97
C HIS A 68 5.71 8.41 -2.22
N HIS A 69 6.30 9.28 -1.41
CA HIS A 69 5.60 10.31 -0.61
C HIS A 69 5.00 11.46 -1.43
N ASN A 70 4.84 11.29 -2.75
CA ASN A 70 4.28 12.30 -3.64
C ASN A 70 2.86 12.72 -3.22
N GLY A 71 2.12 11.83 -2.53
CA GLY A 71 0.81 12.15 -1.96
C GLY A 71 0.85 13.24 -0.90
N CYS A 72 1.88 13.28 -0.03
CA CYS A 72 2.04 14.30 1.00
C CYS A 72 2.24 15.69 0.39
N LEU A 73 3.07 15.78 -0.65
CA LEU A 73 3.35 17.04 -1.33
C LEU A 73 2.09 17.60 -2.03
N ALA A 74 1.37 16.73 -2.76
CA ALA A 74 0.11 17.12 -3.39
C ALA A 74 -0.93 17.59 -2.35
N ARG A 75 -0.96 16.92 -1.18
CA ARG A 75 -1.82 17.26 -0.07
C ARG A 75 -1.53 18.66 0.49
N VAL A 76 -0.28 18.99 0.81
CA VAL A 76 0.07 20.35 1.29
C VAL A 76 -0.24 21.42 0.25
N GLY A 77 0.07 21.16 -1.02
CA GLY A 77 -0.26 22.09 -2.09
C GLY A 77 -1.77 22.40 -2.16
N ALA A 78 -2.62 21.38 -2.00
CA ALA A 78 -4.07 21.57 -1.96
C ALA A 78 -4.52 22.38 -0.74
N VAL A 79 -3.92 22.15 0.43
CA VAL A 79 -4.24 22.91 1.65
C VAL A 79 -3.88 24.38 1.50
N LEU A 80 -2.68 24.69 1.00
CA LEU A 80 -2.27 26.06 0.76
C LEU A 80 -3.21 26.77 -0.22
N GLN A 81 -3.61 26.10 -1.30
CA GLN A 81 -4.60 26.64 -2.25
C GLN A 81 -5.96 26.92 -1.61
N ASP A 82 -6.46 26.02 -0.76
CA ASP A 82 -7.72 26.20 -0.05
C ASP A 82 -7.66 27.36 0.95
N VAL A 83 -6.52 27.50 1.63
CA VAL A 83 -6.26 28.60 2.56
C VAL A 83 -6.19 29.93 1.81
N ASP A 84 -5.51 29.99 0.67
CA ASP A 84 -5.44 31.20 -0.15
C ASP A 84 -6.82 31.61 -0.67
N ALA A 85 -7.67 30.63 -1.00
CA ALA A 85 -8.99 30.88 -1.55
C ALA A 85 -10.04 31.25 -0.50
N ARG A 86 -10.02 30.60 0.68
CA ARG A 86 -11.10 30.67 1.69
C ARG A 86 -10.65 31.25 3.04
N GLY A 87 -9.35 31.30 3.30
CA GLY A 87 -8.76 31.70 4.57
C GLY A 87 -8.72 30.57 5.61
N TRP A 88 -7.66 30.55 6.41
CA TRP A 88 -7.42 29.49 7.40
C TRP A 88 -8.57 29.32 8.40
N SER A 89 -9.21 30.40 8.84
CA SER A 89 -10.34 30.33 9.78
C SER A 89 -11.54 29.53 9.27
N ILE A 90 -11.73 29.45 7.94
CA ILE A 90 -12.79 28.67 7.29
C ILE A 90 -12.33 27.24 7.03
N VAL A 91 -11.07 27.05 6.63
CA VAL A 91 -10.51 25.73 6.29
C VAL A 91 -10.23 24.88 7.54
N ARG A 92 -9.83 25.51 8.65
CA ARG A 92 -9.38 24.83 9.87
C ARG A 92 -10.38 23.82 10.44
N PRO A 93 -11.69 24.09 10.55
CA PRO A 93 -12.66 23.10 11.03
C PRO A 93 -12.72 21.84 10.15
N GLU A 94 -12.70 21.99 8.82
CA GLU A 94 -12.65 20.86 7.88
C GLU A 94 -11.35 20.06 8.05
N PHE A 95 -10.26 20.75 8.38
CA PHE A 95 -8.97 20.13 8.64
C PHE A 95 -8.93 19.32 9.94
N LEU A 96 -9.65 19.77 10.98
CA LEU A 96 -9.80 18.99 12.21
C LEU A 96 -10.57 17.68 11.95
N GLU A 97 -11.56 17.70 11.06
CA GLU A 97 -12.24 16.48 10.62
C GLU A 97 -11.26 15.54 9.91
N GLN A 98 -10.38 16.07 9.06
CA GLN A 98 -9.35 15.28 8.37
C GLN A 98 -8.32 14.66 9.32
N VAL A 99 -7.92 15.37 10.38
CA VAL A 99 -7.07 14.81 11.45
C VAL A 99 -7.80 13.68 12.20
N SER A 100 -9.10 13.85 12.46
CA SER A 100 -9.93 12.80 13.05
C SER A 100 -10.04 11.57 12.14
N GLU A 101 -10.20 11.77 10.83
CA GLU A 101 -10.21 10.69 9.83
C GLU A 101 -8.86 9.96 9.76
N ALA A 102 -7.75 10.69 9.77
CA ALA A 102 -6.41 10.10 9.80
C ALA A 102 -6.17 9.29 11.09
N THR A 103 -6.68 9.78 12.23
CA THR A 103 -6.66 9.08 13.51
C THR A 103 -7.47 7.79 13.46
N ALA A 104 -8.69 7.84 12.92
CA ALA A 104 -9.53 6.66 12.73
C ALA A 104 -8.85 5.62 11.84
N LEU A 105 -8.19 6.07 10.76
CA LEU A 105 -7.47 5.19 9.87
C LEU A 105 -6.26 4.51 10.53
N LEU A 106 -5.52 5.24 11.37
CA LEU A 106 -4.45 4.65 12.16
C LEU A 106 -4.99 3.56 13.10
N ASN A 107 -6.11 3.82 13.76
CA ASN A 107 -6.77 2.83 14.61
C ASN A 107 -7.22 1.59 13.81
N ASP A 108 -7.79 1.77 12.62
CA ASP A 108 -8.18 0.67 11.73
C ASP A 108 -6.95 -0.16 11.31
N ALA A 109 -5.84 0.51 10.99
CA ALA A 109 -4.58 -0.15 10.63
C ALA A 109 -3.97 -0.93 11.82
N GLU A 110 -4.05 -0.39 13.04
CA GLU A 110 -3.60 -1.07 14.27
C GLU A 110 -4.47 -2.28 14.61
N ALA A 111 -5.79 -2.16 14.44
CA ALA A 111 -6.73 -3.26 14.60
C ALA A 111 -6.46 -4.38 13.58
N LEU A 112 -6.26 -4.03 12.31
CA LEU A 112 -5.90 -4.98 11.26
C LEU A 112 -4.56 -5.66 11.55
N SER A 113 -3.53 -4.89 11.92
CA SER A 113 -2.22 -5.44 12.26
C SER A 113 -2.28 -6.42 13.43
N THR A 114 -3.09 -6.11 14.45
CA THR A 114 -3.32 -7.00 15.60
C THR A 114 -4.04 -8.29 15.18
N SER A 115 -5.07 -8.17 14.34
CA SER A 115 -5.80 -9.31 13.77
C SER A 115 -4.89 -10.22 12.94
N VAL A 116 -4.02 -9.63 12.11
CA VAL A 116 -3.08 -10.36 11.25
C VAL A 116 -1.94 -11.01 12.05
N ALA A 117 -1.55 -10.44 13.20
CA ALA A 117 -0.45 -10.95 14.02
C ALA A 117 -0.66 -12.41 14.45
N ILE A 118 -1.91 -12.78 14.76
CA ILE A 118 -2.31 -14.13 15.18
C ILE A 118 -2.60 -15.08 14.02
N LEU A 119 -2.59 -14.60 12.77
CA LEU A 119 -2.81 -15.45 11.60
C LEU A 119 -1.53 -16.23 11.27
N ASP A 120 -1.74 -17.53 11.05
CA ASP A 120 -0.71 -18.46 10.57
C ASP A 120 -1.21 -19.22 9.35
N GLY A 121 -0.41 -19.19 8.29
CA GLY A 121 -0.79 -19.79 7.02
C GLY A 121 0.04 -19.29 5.85
N PRO A 122 -0.31 -19.72 4.63
CA PRO A 122 0.30 -19.19 3.42
C PRO A 122 0.08 -17.68 3.33
N CYS A 123 1.08 -16.94 2.87
CA CYS A 123 1.04 -15.48 2.66
C CYS A 123 0.90 -14.62 3.93
N THR A 124 0.77 -15.18 5.15
CA THR A 124 0.67 -14.37 6.38
C THR A 124 1.91 -13.55 6.64
N ALA A 125 3.11 -14.05 6.31
CA ALA A 125 4.35 -13.28 6.42
C ALA A 125 4.33 -12.01 5.52
N TYR A 126 3.85 -12.16 4.29
CA TYR A 126 3.68 -11.03 3.37
C TYR A 126 2.63 -10.05 3.90
N LEU A 127 1.48 -10.56 4.36
CA LEU A 127 0.42 -9.73 4.93
C LEU A 127 0.88 -8.96 6.18
N LYS A 128 1.69 -9.58 7.07
CA LYS A 128 2.32 -8.91 8.22
C LYS A 128 3.25 -7.78 7.77
N THR A 129 4.06 -8.00 6.73
CA THR A 129 4.90 -6.95 6.13
C THR A 129 4.07 -5.81 5.57
N GLU A 130 2.99 -6.11 4.83
CA GLU A 130 2.12 -5.09 4.26
C GLU A 130 1.33 -4.32 5.33
N CYS A 131 0.88 -4.98 6.40
CA CYS A 131 0.26 -4.31 7.56
C CYS A 131 1.25 -3.40 8.27
N SER A 132 2.51 -3.82 8.42
CA SER A 132 3.57 -2.99 8.99
C SER A 132 3.83 -1.74 8.14
N ARG A 133 3.79 -1.89 6.81
CA ARG A 133 3.90 -0.76 5.88
C ARG A 133 2.69 0.16 6.00
N LEU A 134 1.47 -0.38 6.02
CA LEU A 134 0.26 0.39 6.21
C LEU A 134 0.29 1.20 7.51
N LEU A 135 0.72 0.59 8.62
CA LEU A 135 0.89 1.29 9.89
C LEU A 135 1.88 2.46 9.79
N HIS A 136 3.01 2.25 9.12
CA HIS A 136 3.97 3.31 8.89
C HIS A 136 3.36 4.44 8.05
N THR A 137 2.66 4.11 6.95
CA THR A 137 1.96 5.09 6.12
C THR A 137 0.87 5.84 6.88
N ALA A 138 0.06 5.17 7.70
CA ALA A 138 -1.00 5.77 8.51
C ALA A 138 -0.43 6.73 9.56
N ARG A 139 0.67 6.34 10.23
CA ARG A 139 1.37 7.22 11.19
C ARG A 139 1.96 8.45 10.51
N LEU A 140 2.57 8.26 9.34
CA LEU A 140 3.09 9.36 8.55
C LEU A 140 1.98 10.32 8.14
N TRP A 141 0.80 9.78 7.77
CA TRP A 141 -0.37 10.58 7.47
C TRP A 141 -0.81 11.40 8.67
N LEU A 142 -1.09 10.77 9.80
CA LEU A 142 -1.52 11.48 11.00
C LEU A 142 -0.52 12.58 11.39
N ALA A 143 0.78 12.25 11.43
CA ALA A 143 1.82 13.22 11.76
C ALA A 143 1.88 14.39 10.76
N ALA A 144 1.66 14.13 9.47
CA ALA A 144 1.61 15.18 8.45
C ALA A 144 0.43 16.13 8.67
N GLU A 145 -0.77 15.63 8.91
CA GLU A 145 -1.96 16.46 9.16
C GLU A 145 -1.82 17.23 10.47
N GLU A 146 -1.32 16.59 11.55
CA GLU A 146 -1.04 17.26 12.82
C GLU A 146 -0.02 18.40 12.67
N GLN A 147 1.06 18.17 11.89
CA GLN A 147 2.06 19.19 11.64
C GLN A 147 1.49 20.36 10.82
N ILE A 148 0.70 20.08 9.78
CA ILE A 148 0.05 21.12 8.98
C ILE A 148 -0.83 22.00 9.88
N LEU A 149 -1.68 21.38 10.69
CA LEU A 149 -2.54 22.09 11.64
C LEU A 149 -1.72 22.94 12.61
N SER A 150 -0.65 22.37 13.18
CA SER A 150 0.22 23.07 14.13
C SER A 150 0.93 24.27 13.51
N LEU A 151 1.46 24.14 12.29
CA LEU A 151 2.15 25.24 11.60
C LEU A 151 1.19 26.36 11.23
N MET A 152 0.00 26.01 10.75
CA MET A 152 -1.02 26.98 10.38
C MET A 152 -1.59 27.76 11.59
N ASP A 153 -1.56 27.17 12.79
CA ASP A 153 -1.98 27.83 14.03
C ASP A 153 -0.88 28.75 14.64
N GLN A 154 0.37 28.72 14.13
CA GLN A 154 1.47 29.55 14.64
C GLN A 154 1.48 30.96 14.04
N GLU A 155 1.77 31.06 12.74
CA GLU A 155 1.83 32.34 12.04
C GLU A 155 1.53 32.17 10.55
N PRO A 156 1.02 33.22 9.87
CA PRO A 156 0.82 33.20 8.43
C PRO A 156 2.14 32.88 7.70
N GLY A 157 2.10 31.91 6.78
CA GLY A 157 3.26 31.50 6.00
C GLY A 157 4.19 30.47 6.66
N ALA A 158 3.96 30.07 7.92
CA ALA A 158 4.78 29.06 8.59
C ALA A 158 4.79 27.72 7.85
N LEU A 159 3.64 27.30 7.31
CA LEU A 159 3.53 26.06 6.53
C LEU A 159 4.33 26.13 5.22
N GLU A 160 4.26 27.26 4.50
CA GLU A 160 5.05 27.46 3.28
C GLU A 160 6.54 27.47 3.58
N HIS A 161 6.94 28.16 4.65
CA HIS A 161 8.33 28.20 5.08
C HIS A 161 8.86 26.81 5.44
N ALA A 162 8.08 26.01 6.14
CA ALA A 162 8.44 24.62 6.44
C ALA A 162 8.55 23.79 5.16
N LEU A 163 7.63 23.95 4.20
CA LEU A 163 7.68 23.25 2.92
C LEU A 163 8.97 23.55 2.14
N PHE A 164 9.34 24.82 2.02
CA PHE A 164 10.51 25.26 1.24
C PHE A 164 11.86 24.93 1.89
N ASN A 165 11.90 24.79 3.21
CA ASN A 165 13.12 24.45 3.95
C ASN A 165 13.26 22.97 4.27
N ASP A 166 12.45 22.13 3.63
CA ASP A 166 12.38 20.70 3.91
C ASP A 166 12.11 20.38 5.39
N GLY A 167 11.30 21.18 6.09
CA GLY A 167 10.99 21.04 7.52
C GLY A 167 9.76 20.18 7.83
N LEU A 168 9.14 19.54 6.84
CA LEU A 168 7.94 18.74 7.03
C LEU A 168 8.28 17.28 7.35
N VAL A 169 7.46 16.64 8.19
CA VAL A 169 7.77 15.30 8.75
C VAL A 169 8.09 14.27 7.67
N TRP A 170 7.39 14.30 6.53
CA TRP A 170 7.58 13.34 5.44
C TRP A 170 8.77 13.63 4.52
N GLN A 171 9.43 14.78 4.65
CA GLN A 171 10.62 15.12 3.87
C GLN A 171 11.89 14.43 4.43
N HIS A 172 11.78 13.79 5.59
CA HIS A 172 12.90 13.14 6.29
C HIS A 172 12.78 11.62 6.42
N VAL A 173 11.78 11.00 5.77
CA VAL A 173 11.44 9.57 5.88
C VAL A 173 12.01 8.75 4.73
#